data_AF-A0A349UZH9-F1
#
_entry.id   AF-A0A349UZH9-F1
#
_cell.length_a   1.000
_cell.length_b   1.000
_cell.length_c   1.000
_cell.angle_alpha   90.00
_cell.angle_beta   90.00
_cell.angle_gamma   90.00
#
_symmetry.space_group_name_H-M   'P 1'
#
loop_
_entity.id
_entity.type
_entity.pdbx_description
1 polymer ?
#
loop_
_entity_poly.entity_id
_entity_poly.type
_entity_poly.pdbx_seq_one_letter_code
_entity_poly.pdbx_strand_id
1 'polypeptide(L)'
;MRTGFSQWGLRSRPVCLAIMVLMVAGCAEERSLDDLMNFVETTHRDTAPKVEPLPEQIPVVSVTYQADPSQDPFARSNVFGTPEAQVIAEPEPDPLEPDADRTPEFLEQFPLDA
;
A
#
# COMPACT_ATOMS: atom_id res chain seq x y z
N MET A 1 22.91 -83.60 3.86
CA MET A 1 23.72 -82.35 3.76
C MET A 1 22.80 -81.17 3.45
N ARG A 2 22.32 -80.41 4.44
CA ARG A 2 21.62 -79.12 4.23
C ARG A 2 21.54 -78.34 5.55
N THR A 3 22.70 -77.96 6.08
CA THR A 3 22.82 -77.06 7.26
C THR A 3 23.85 -75.95 6.99
N GLY A 4 23.86 -75.42 5.76
CA GLY A 4 24.83 -74.39 5.33
C GLY A 4 24.25 -72.99 5.10
N PHE A 5 22.94 -72.84 4.89
CA PHE A 5 22.37 -71.56 4.41
C PHE A 5 21.84 -70.63 5.52
N SER A 6 21.50 -71.15 6.70
CA SER A 6 20.91 -70.37 7.81
C SER A 6 21.93 -69.48 8.55
N GLN A 7 23.20 -69.91 8.59
CA GLN A 7 24.27 -69.22 9.32
C GLN A 7 24.69 -67.88 8.67
N TRP A 8 24.42 -67.70 7.37
CA TRP A 8 24.72 -66.46 6.66
C TRP A 8 23.73 -65.34 6.96
N GLY A 9 22.45 -65.68 7.13
CA GLY A 9 21.38 -64.73 7.47
C GLY A 9 21.47 -64.22 8.91
N LEU A 10 22.04 -64.99 9.84
CA LEU A 10 22.14 -64.58 11.25
C LEU A 10 23.34 -63.66 11.53
N ARG A 11 24.44 -63.81 10.77
CA ARG A 11 25.63 -62.95 10.85
C ARG A 11 25.49 -61.62 10.11
N SER A 12 24.61 -61.55 9.11
CA SER A 12 24.32 -60.32 8.37
C SER A 12 23.31 -59.39 9.07
N ARG A 13 22.49 -59.90 10.00
CA ARG A 13 21.57 -59.10 10.83
C ARG A 13 22.22 -57.94 11.58
N PRO A 14 23.32 -58.12 12.34
CA PRO A 14 23.96 -57.00 13.03
C PRO A 14 24.55 -55.99 12.04
N VAL A 15 25.02 -56.43 10.87
CA VAL A 15 25.55 -55.56 9.82
C VAL A 15 24.44 -54.70 9.22
N CYS A 16 23.30 -55.29 8.86
CA CYS A 16 22.15 -54.55 8.35
C CYS A 16 21.60 -53.56 9.39
N LEU A 17 21.58 -53.95 10.67
CA LEU A 17 21.12 -53.09 11.77
C LEU A 17 22.10 -51.91 11.98
N ALA A 18 23.41 -52.16 11.93
CA ALA A 18 24.41 -51.10 11.99
C ALA A 18 24.30 -50.12 10.82
N ILE A 19 24.08 -50.61 9.59
CA ILE A 19 23.86 -49.78 8.40
C ILE A 19 22.59 -48.94 8.56
N MET A 20 21.51 -49.52 9.09
CA MET A 20 20.26 -48.81 9.34
C MET A 20 20.43 -47.70 10.40
N VAL A 21 21.19 -47.96 11.47
CA VAL A 21 21.50 -46.95 12.50
C VAL A 21 22.35 -45.81 11.92
N LEU A 22 23.34 -46.12 11.08
CA LEU A 22 24.16 -45.09 10.41
C LEU A 22 23.33 -44.23 9.45
N MET A 23 22.40 -44.83 8.71
CA MET A 23 21.48 -44.08 7.83
C MET A 23 20.54 -43.17 8.62
N VAL A 24 20.07 -43.58 9.81
CA VAL A 24 19.23 -42.75 10.67
C VAL A 24 20.06 -41.65 11.37
N ALA A 25 21.32 -41.90 11.71
CA ALA A 25 22.21 -40.90 12.31
C ALA A 25 22.53 -39.74 11.36
N GLY A 26 22.65 -40.00 10.04
CA GLY A 26 22.81 -38.94 9.04
C GLY A 26 21.55 -38.09 8.82
N CYS A 27 20.37 -38.63 9.08
CA CYS A 27 19.11 -37.85 9.08
C CYS A 27 18.94 -37.00 10.33
N ALA A 28 19.77 -37.21 11.36
CA ALA A 28 19.82 -36.43 12.58
C ALA A 28 20.98 -35.41 12.56
N GLU A 29 21.57 -35.13 11.39
CA GLU A 29 22.50 -34.01 11.22
C GLU A 29 21.79 -32.75 11.70
N GLU A 30 22.36 -32.20 12.77
CA GLU A 30 21.77 -31.18 13.59
C GLU A 30 21.33 -30.03 12.70
N ARG A 31 20.06 -29.59 12.84
CA ARG A 31 19.62 -28.28 12.38
C ARG A 31 20.36 -27.22 13.20
N SER A 32 21.67 -27.11 13.05
CA SER A 32 22.42 -26.00 13.62
C SER A 32 21.99 -24.77 12.84
N LEU A 33 21.30 -23.87 13.53
CA LEU A 33 20.94 -22.57 12.99
C LEU A 33 22.19 -21.69 12.83
N ASP A 34 23.38 -22.18 13.18
CA ASP A 34 24.65 -21.46 13.08
C ASP A 34 24.91 -20.90 11.69
N ASP A 35 24.59 -21.65 10.62
CA ASP A 35 24.74 -21.16 9.25
C ASP A 35 23.76 -20.00 8.97
N LEU A 36 22.51 -20.13 9.40
CA LEU A 36 21.52 -19.05 9.27
C LEU A 36 21.89 -17.82 10.12
N MET A 37 22.39 -18.05 11.34
CA MET A 37 22.83 -16.99 12.26
C MET A 37 24.04 -16.25 11.70
N ASN A 38 25.02 -16.98 11.17
CA ASN A 38 26.17 -16.39 10.48
C ASN A 38 25.72 -15.61 9.25
N PHE A 39 24.83 -16.16 8.42
CA PHE A 39 24.31 -15.48 7.25
C PHE A 39 23.61 -14.16 7.60
N VAL A 40 22.75 -14.15 8.62
CA VAL A 40 22.07 -12.93 9.09
C VAL A 40 23.08 -11.90 9.59
N GLU A 41 24.09 -12.32 10.37
CA GLU A 41 25.12 -11.42 10.90
C GLU A 41 25.99 -10.82 9.77
N THR A 42 26.35 -11.60 8.75
CA THR A 42 27.28 -11.17 7.71
C THR A 42 26.60 -10.41 6.57
N THR A 43 25.35 -10.73 6.23
CA THR A 43 24.68 -10.19 5.03
C THR A 43 24.52 -8.66 5.07
N HIS A 44 24.35 -8.09 6.27
CA HIS A 44 24.19 -6.65 6.42
C HIS A 44 25.52 -5.87 6.45
N ARG A 45 26.68 -6.52 6.61
CA ARG A 45 27.97 -5.82 6.80
C ARG A 45 28.45 -5.06 5.58
N ASP A 46 28.19 -5.58 4.38
CA ASP A 46 28.69 -4.99 3.14
C ASP A 46 27.66 -4.10 2.42
N THR A 47 26.45 -3.99 2.98
CA THR A 47 25.37 -3.19 2.40
C THR A 47 25.32 -1.81 3.07
N ALA A 48 26.08 -0.85 2.55
CA ALA A 48 25.90 0.55 2.95
C ALA A 48 24.52 1.03 2.48
N PRO A 49 23.61 1.45 3.38
CA PRO A 49 22.29 1.92 2.98
C PRO A 49 22.46 3.23 2.20
N LYS A 50 22.21 3.16 0.89
CA LYS A 50 22.14 4.35 0.02
C LYS A 50 20.77 4.99 0.22
N VAL A 51 20.64 5.83 1.25
CA VAL A 51 19.44 6.65 1.48
C VAL A 51 19.64 7.96 0.73
N GLU A 52 18.73 8.27 -0.19
CA GLU A 52 18.68 9.59 -0.80
C GLU A 52 18.29 10.61 0.29
N PRO A 53 19.01 11.74 0.42
CA PRO A 53 18.64 12.75 1.40
C PRO A 53 17.22 13.27 1.10
N LEU A 54 16.51 13.68 2.16
CA LEU A 54 15.23 14.35 1.97
C LEU A 54 15.43 15.63 1.14
N PRO A 55 14.47 15.97 0.28
CA PRO A 55 14.53 17.22 -0.47
C PRO A 55 14.53 18.42 0.48
N GLU A 56 15.20 19.50 0.05
CA GLU A 56 15.14 20.77 0.77
C GLU A 56 13.71 21.31 0.78
N GLN A 57 13.20 21.65 1.96
CA GLN A 57 11.88 22.26 2.11
C GLN A 57 11.99 23.74 1.76
N ILE A 58 11.25 24.18 0.74
CA ILE A 58 11.14 25.60 0.40
C ILE A 58 10.30 26.29 1.49
N PRO A 59 10.76 27.41 2.07
CA PRO A 59 9.99 28.13 3.08
C PRO A 59 8.67 28.63 2.48
N VAL A 60 7.59 28.51 3.24
CA VAL A 60 6.29 29.08 2.87
C VAL A 60 6.39 30.60 2.95
N VAL A 61 6.16 31.28 1.82
CA VAL A 61 6.05 32.74 1.80
C VAL A 61 4.73 33.12 2.43
N SER A 62 4.76 33.81 3.57
CA SER A 62 3.57 34.39 4.17
C SER A 62 3.09 35.56 3.32
N VAL A 63 1.94 35.41 2.66
CA VAL A 63 1.27 36.53 1.98
C VAL A 63 0.38 37.21 3.01
N THR A 64 0.79 38.39 3.49
CA THR A 64 -0.05 39.22 4.34
C THR A 64 -1.03 40.00 3.48
N TYR A 65 -2.32 39.88 3.77
CA TYR A 65 -3.33 40.71 3.12
C TYR A 65 -3.19 42.16 3.61
N GLN A 66 -2.80 43.07 2.71
CA GLN A 66 -2.82 44.50 2.98
C GLN A 66 -4.12 45.06 2.41
N ALA A 67 -5.02 45.49 3.30
CA ALA A 67 -6.23 46.18 2.90
C ALA A 67 -5.85 47.58 2.37
N ASP A 68 -5.89 47.74 1.06
CA ASP A 68 -5.81 49.05 0.41
C ASP A 68 -7.22 49.65 0.36
N PRO A 69 -7.48 50.82 0.99
CA PRO A 69 -8.80 51.45 0.97
C PRO A 69 -9.17 52.01 -0.41
N SER A 70 -8.25 52.03 -1.38
CA SER A 70 -8.45 52.74 -2.66
C SER A 70 -9.22 51.94 -3.72
N GLN A 71 -9.32 50.61 -3.60
CA GLN A 71 -10.07 49.78 -4.52
C GLN A 71 -10.99 48.81 -3.78
N ASP A 72 -12.29 48.89 -4.08
CA ASP A 72 -13.25 47.88 -3.65
C ASP A 72 -12.92 46.54 -4.36
N PRO A 73 -12.48 45.51 -3.63
CA PRO A 73 -12.16 44.21 -4.23
C PRO A 73 -13.40 43.54 -4.85
N PHE A 74 -14.60 43.94 -4.44
CA PHE A 74 -15.88 43.45 -4.96
C PHE A 74 -16.52 44.40 -5.97
N ALA A 75 -15.78 45.39 -6.48
CA ALA A 75 -16.24 46.21 -7.59
C ALA A 75 -16.70 45.30 -8.75
N ARG A 76 -17.85 45.63 -9.36
CA ARG A 76 -18.47 44.83 -10.41
C ARG A 76 -17.51 44.48 -11.56
N SER A 77 -16.57 45.36 -11.88
CA SER A 77 -15.52 45.14 -12.88
C SER A 77 -14.52 44.04 -12.51
N ASN A 78 -14.24 43.85 -11.21
CA ASN A 78 -13.31 42.82 -10.72
C ASN A 78 -13.98 41.45 -10.65
N VAL A 79 -15.30 41.41 -10.39
CA VAL A 79 -16.07 40.16 -10.23
C VAL A 79 -16.60 39.64 -11.56
N PHE A 80 -17.09 40.52 -12.44
CA PHE A 80 -17.81 40.15 -13.66
C PHE A 80 -17.07 40.55 -14.95
N GLY A 81 -15.87 41.12 -14.84
CA GLY A 81 -15.10 41.64 -15.98
C GLY A 81 -15.65 42.96 -16.53
N THR A 82 -14.94 43.56 -17.49
CA THR A 82 -15.49 44.62 -18.34
C THR A 82 -16.56 44.00 -19.25
N PRO A 83 -17.76 44.60 -19.38
CA PRO A 83 -18.77 44.08 -20.29
C PRO A 83 -18.26 44.22 -21.73
N GLU A 84 -17.68 43.14 -22.26
CA GLU A 84 -17.57 42.96 -23.70
C GLU A 84 -19.00 42.99 -24.26
N ALA A 85 -19.15 43.68 -25.40
CA ALA A 85 -20.44 44.00 -26.00
C ALA A 85 -21.41 42.82 -25.94
N GLN A 86 -22.55 43.06 -25.31
CA GLN A 86 -23.63 42.12 -25.03
C GLN A 86 -23.90 41.21 -26.23
N VAL A 87 -23.34 40.01 -26.20
CA VAL A 87 -23.87 38.88 -26.97
C VAL A 87 -25.18 38.55 -26.27
N ILE A 88 -26.29 38.72 -27.00
CA ILE A 88 -27.62 38.36 -26.53
C ILE A 88 -27.58 36.86 -26.21
N ALA A 89 -27.42 36.52 -24.94
CA ALA A 89 -27.51 35.14 -24.47
C ALA A 89 -28.95 34.68 -24.68
N GLU A 90 -29.12 33.49 -25.25
CA GLU A 90 -30.41 32.79 -25.21
C GLU A 90 -30.85 32.68 -23.74
N PRO A 91 -32.17 32.71 -23.44
CA PRO A 91 -32.65 32.61 -22.06
C PRO A 91 -32.16 31.29 -21.46
N GLU A 92 -31.14 31.38 -20.61
CA GLU A 92 -30.67 30.26 -19.82
C GLU A 92 -31.81 29.87 -18.86
N PRO A 93 -32.15 28.57 -18.75
CA PRO A 93 -33.13 28.12 -17.76
C PRO A 93 -32.67 28.56 -16.36
N ASP A 94 -33.62 29.03 -15.54
CA ASP A 94 -33.33 29.51 -14.19
C ASP A 94 -32.68 28.36 -13.38
N PRO A 95 -31.41 28.49 -12.94
CA PRO A 95 -30.73 27.43 -12.19
C PRO A 95 -31.38 27.13 -10.83
N LEU A 96 -32.33 27.95 -10.39
CA LEU A 96 -33.10 27.75 -9.16
C LEU A 96 -34.46 27.07 -9.39
N GLU A 97 -34.85 26.83 -10.64
CA GLU A 97 -36.11 26.16 -10.94
C GLU A 97 -36.00 24.66 -10.60
N PRO A 98 -36.94 24.10 -9.80
CA PRO A 98 -36.96 22.67 -9.54
C PRO A 98 -37.20 21.87 -10.82
N ASP A 99 -36.36 20.87 -11.07
CA ASP A 99 -36.52 19.94 -12.19
C ASP A 99 -37.77 19.06 -11.99
N ALA A 100 -38.82 19.36 -12.75
CA ALA A 100 -40.09 18.64 -12.71
C ALA A 100 -40.05 17.26 -13.41
N ASP A 101 -39.04 17.00 -14.23
CA ASP A 101 -38.88 15.74 -14.97
C ASP A 101 -38.04 14.71 -14.19
N ARG A 102 -37.42 15.13 -13.07
CA ARG A 102 -36.67 14.27 -12.17
C ARG A 102 -37.58 13.23 -11.49
N THR A 103 -37.07 12.01 -11.32
CA THR A 103 -37.74 10.98 -10.50
C THR A 103 -37.65 11.35 -9.01
N PRO A 104 -38.77 11.42 -8.26
CA PRO A 104 -38.76 11.80 -6.85
C PRO A 104 -38.11 10.73 -5.96
N GLU A 105 -37.37 11.16 -4.93
CA GLU A 105 -36.80 10.24 -3.93
C GLU A 105 -37.85 9.74 -2.93
N PHE A 106 -37.60 8.58 -2.32
CA PHE A 106 -38.52 7.98 -1.34
C PHE A 106 -38.79 8.89 -0.13
N LEU A 107 -37.86 9.76 0.26
CA LEU A 107 -38.04 10.65 1.41
C LEU A 107 -38.90 11.88 1.08
N GLU A 108 -39.05 12.21 -0.20
CA GLU A 108 -39.90 13.32 -0.66
C GLU A 108 -41.41 13.03 -0.48
N GLN A 109 -41.78 11.78 -0.12
CA GLN A 109 -43.17 11.41 0.18
C GLN A 109 -43.64 11.80 1.60
N PHE A 110 -42.72 12.22 2.46
CA PHE A 110 -43.03 12.60 3.84
C PHE A 110 -43.09 14.13 3.99
N PRO A 111 -43.96 14.67 4.85
CA PRO A 111 -44.03 16.11 5.09
C PRO A 111 -42.75 16.62 5.77
N LEU A 112 -42.25 17.78 5.31
CA LEU A 112 -41.03 18.41 5.84
C LEU A 112 -41.27 19.13 7.19
N ASP A 113 -42.53 19.36 7.53
CA ASP A 113 -42.95 20.22 8.65
C ASP A 113 -43.42 19.42 9.89
N ALA A 114 -43.06 18.13 9.95
CA ALA A 114 -43.49 17.22 11.02
C ALA A 114 -42.74 17.42 12.35
#